data_AF-A0A3N7AZ96-F1
#
_entry.id   AF-A0A3N7AZ96-F1
#
_cell.length_a   1.000
_cell.length_b   1.000
_cell.length_c   1.000
_cell.angle_alpha   90.00
_cell.angle_beta   90.00
_cell.angle_gamma   90.00
#
_symmetry.space_group_name_H-M   'P 1'
#
loop_
_entity.id
_entity.type
_entity.pdbx_description
1 polymer ?
#
loop_
_entity_poly.entity_id
_entity_poly.type
_entity_poly.pdbx_seq_one_letter_code
_entity_poly.pdbx_strand_id
1 'polypeptide(L)'
;MTAPASPTSAPGAPAALSQDELKAQVGLAALAYVVKGEIVGVGTGSTVNKFIDALATIKDQIKGAVSSSVASTERLRALGIPVFDSNEVEELAVYIDGADEIDHRGFMVKGGGAALTREKIVAAQSRKFICIADASKLVETLGAFPLPVEVIPMAVQRVMRQFAAMGGIAQVREKDGLPLVTDNGQHIIDVTGLRISDPRAFESEVSQWPGVVTVGVFAYQKADVCLLGTATGVKTMQFA
;
A
#
# COMPACT_ATOMS: atom_id res chain seq x y z
N MET A 1 10.43 33.59 -58.85
CA MET A 1 9.40 32.93 -58.02
C MET A 1 10.11 31.97 -57.08
N THR A 2 10.45 32.42 -55.88
CA THR A 2 11.10 31.60 -54.84
C THR A 2 10.05 31.25 -53.79
N ALA A 3 9.79 29.95 -53.60
CA ALA A 3 8.84 29.46 -52.61
C ALA A 3 9.38 29.67 -51.18
N PRO A 4 8.53 30.00 -50.19
CA PRO A 4 8.96 30.11 -48.80
C PRO A 4 9.15 28.72 -48.19
N ALA A 5 10.23 28.56 -47.43
CA ALA A 5 10.51 27.36 -46.66
C ALA A 5 9.53 27.23 -45.48
N SER A 6 8.97 26.03 -45.31
CA SER A 6 8.12 25.68 -44.17
C SER A 6 8.90 25.70 -42.85
N PRO A 7 8.34 26.22 -41.75
CA PRO A 7 9.00 26.19 -40.45
C PRO A 7 9.00 24.76 -39.90
N THR A 8 10.18 24.26 -39.54
CA THR A 8 10.36 23.03 -38.78
C THR A 8 9.85 23.24 -37.35
N SER A 9 8.84 22.48 -36.95
CA SER A 9 8.32 22.49 -35.57
C SER A 9 9.37 21.91 -34.62
N ALA A 10 9.68 22.63 -33.54
CA ALA A 10 10.52 22.15 -32.46
C ALA A 10 9.94 20.86 -31.84
N PRO A 11 10.79 19.92 -31.36
CA PRO A 11 10.31 18.73 -30.67
C PRO A 11 9.59 19.15 -29.38
N GLY A 12 8.32 18.73 -29.26
CA GLY A 12 7.50 18.98 -28.08
C GLY A 12 8.10 18.34 -26.83
N ALA A 13 7.89 18.98 -25.67
CA ALA A 13 8.27 18.44 -24.38
C ALA A 13 7.74 17.01 -24.20
N PRO A 14 8.50 16.10 -23.56
CA PRO A 14 8.04 14.73 -23.35
C PRO A 14 6.69 14.74 -22.61
N ALA A 15 5.74 13.94 -23.09
CA ALA A 15 4.43 13.80 -22.47
C ALA A 15 4.58 13.36 -21.00
N ALA A 16 3.79 13.97 -20.11
CA ALA A 16 3.79 13.61 -18.70
C ALA A 16 3.38 12.13 -18.54
N LEU A 17 4.16 11.36 -17.77
CA LEU A 17 3.89 9.96 -17.49
C LEU A 17 2.52 9.81 -16.80
N SER A 18 1.75 8.84 -17.25
CA SER A 18 0.49 8.44 -16.61
C SER A 18 0.75 7.77 -15.26
N GLN A 19 -0.25 7.78 -14.38
CA GLN A 19 -0.15 7.12 -13.08
C GLN A 19 0.11 5.60 -13.21
N ASP A 20 -0.40 4.96 -14.25
CA ASP A 20 -0.18 3.53 -14.50
C ASP A 20 1.28 3.23 -14.87
N GLU A 21 1.91 4.11 -15.66
CA GLU A 21 3.33 4.02 -16.01
C GLU A 21 4.22 4.25 -14.77
N LEU A 22 3.88 5.22 -13.91
CA LEU A 22 4.60 5.45 -12.65
C LEU A 22 4.52 4.21 -11.73
N LYS A 23 3.35 3.58 -11.64
CA LYS A 23 3.16 2.32 -10.89
C LYS A 23 4.00 1.17 -11.45
N ALA A 24 4.06 1.05 -12.77
CA ALA A 24 4.88 0.05 -13.43
C ALA A 24 6.39 0.26 -13.17
N GLN A 25 6.86 1.50 -13.18
CA GLN A 25 8.26 1.83 -12.90
C GLN A 25 8.67 1.44 -11.48
N VAL A 26 7.86 1.78 -10.47
CA VAL A 26 8.18 1.41 -9.08
C VAL A 26 8.04 -0.10 -8.84
N GLY A 27 7.09 -0.77 -9.50
CA GLY A 27 6.95 -2.22 -9.47
C GLY A 27 8.20 -2.93 -10.03
N LEU A 28 8.75 -2.43 -11.14
CA LEU A 28 10.00 -2.95 -11.70
C LEU A 28 11.20 -2.65 -10.79
N ALA A 29 11.30 -1.42 -10.26
CA ALA A 29 12.40 -1.02 -9.38
C ALA A 29 12.45 -1.84 -8.08
N ALA A 30 11.30 -2.31 -7.59
CA ALA A 30 11.23 -3.15 -6.40
C ALA A 30 11.90 -4.53 -6.56
N LEU A 31 12.11 -5.02 -7.79
CA LEU A 31 12.84 -6.29 -8.02
C LEU A 31 14.27 -6.25 -7.46
N ALA A 32 14.88 -5.07 -7.37
CA ALA A 32 16.21 -4.90 -6.78
C ALA A 32 16.29 -5.26 -5.28
N TYR A 33 15.14 -5.33 -4.61
CA TYR A 33 15.05 -5.70 -3.19
C TYR A 33 14.62 -7.15 -2.96
N VAL A 34 14.28 -7.89 -4.03
CA VAL A 34 13.93 -9.31 -3.93
C VAL A 34 15.19 -10.14 -3.70
N VAL A 35 15.19 -10.92 -2.61
CA VAL A 35 16.32 -11.78 -2.25
C VAL A 35 16.19 -13.13 -2.93
N LYS A 36 17.20 -13.51 -3.72
CA LYS A 36 17.20 -14.78 -4.45
C LYS A 36 17.16 -15.97 -3.49
N GLY A 37 16.34 -16.97 -3.81
CA GLY A 37 16.19 -18.19 -3.02
C GLY A 37 15.39 -18.02 -1.72
N GLU A 38 14.80 -16.85 -1.47
CA GLU A 38 13.92 -16.60 -0.32
C GLU A 38 12.45 -16.47 -0.73
N ILE A 39 11.57 -16.35 0.27
CA ILE A 39 10.14 -16.09 0.12
C ILE A 39 9.90 -14.58 0.22
N VAL A 40 9.10 -14.04 -0.69
CA VAL A 40 8.78 -12.61 -0.75
C VAL A 40 7.39 -12.35 -0.17
N GLY A 41 7.28 -11.40 0.75
CA GLY A 41 5.99 -10.86 1.16
C GLY A 41 5.43 -9.95 0.06
N VAL A 42 4.19 -10.17 -0.35
CA VAL A 42 3.54 -9.44 -1.44
C VAL A 42 2.28 -8.76 -0.93
N GLY A 43 2.23 -7.46 -1.15
CA GLY A 43 1.15 -6.55 -0.78
C GLY A 43 -0.13 -6.69 -1.58
N THR A 44 -0.96 -5.64 -1.57
CA THR A 44 -2.25 -5.60 -2.28
C THR A 44 -2.48 -4.27 -2.99
N GLY A 45 -3.18 -4.33 -4.13
CA GLY A 45 -3.66 -3.16 -4.85
C GLY A 45 -2.98 -2.91 -6.20
N SER A 46 -3.43 -1.85 -6.89
CA SER A 46 -3.07 -1.61 -8.30
C SER A 46 -1.56 -1.45 -8.56
N THR A 47 -0.82 -0.80 -7.67
CA THR A 47 0.65 -0.68 -7.79
C THR A 47 1.32 -2.02 -7.55
N VAL A 48 0.85 -2.79 -6.57
CA VAL A 48 1.37 -4.13 -6.28
C VAL A 48 1.08 -5.11 -7.42
N ASN A 49 -0.05 -4.99 -8.11
CA ASN A 49 -0.32 -5.79 -9.30
C ASN A 49 0.77 -5.64 -10.37
N LYS A 50 1.32 -4.42 -10.54
CA LYS A 50 2.47 -4.17 -11.43
C LYS A 50 3.76 -4.82 -10.91
N PHE A 51 3.98 -4.78 -9.60
CA PHE A 51 5.09 -5.51 -8.99
C PHE A 51 4.95 -7.02 -9.18
N ILE A 52 3.76 -7.59 -9.01
CA ILE A 52 3.49 -9.02 -9.23
C ILE A 52 3.80 -9.41 -10.69
N ASP A 53 3.42 -8.57 -11.66
CA ASP A 53 3.75 -8.79 -13.08
C ASP A 53 5.27 -8.76 -13.31
N ALA A 54 5.98 -7.82 -12.68
CA ALA A 54 7.44 -7.75 -12.73
C ALA A 54 8.09 -8.96 -12.04
N LEU A 55 7.57 -9.40 -10.88
CA LEU A 55 8.07 -10.51 -10.09
C LEU A 55 8.00 -11.82 -10.89
N ALA A 56 6.96 -11.99 -11.72
CA ALA A 56 6.82 -13.16 -12.58
C ALA A 56 7.99 -13.33 -13.57
N THR A 57 8.70 -12.26 -13.94
CA THR A 57 9.89 -12.32 -14.82
C THR A 57 11.11 -12.93 -14.14
N ILE A 58 11.13 -12.99 -12.80
CA ILE A 58 12.21 -13.56 -11.99
C ILE A 58 11.73 -14.69 -11.08
N LYS A 59 10.55 -15.27 -11.34
CA LYS A 59 9.91 -16.26 -10.45
C LYS A 59 10.77 -17.48 -10.15
N ASP A 60 11.61 -17.90 -11.10
CA ASP A 60 12.53 -19.03 -10.92
C ASP A 60 13.72 -18.71 -9.99
N GLN A 61 13.85 -17.46 -9.56
CA GLN A 61 14.88 -16.99 -8.64
C GLN A 61 14.38 -16.87 -7.19
N ILE A 62 13.10 -17.13 -6.91
CA ILE A 62 12.50 -17.09 -5.57
C ILE A 62 11.88 -18.44 -5.21
N LYS A 63 11.69 -18.71 -3.91
CA LYS A 63 10.96 -19.92 -3.47
C LYS A 63 9.46 -19.77 -3.71
N GLY A 64 8.95 -18.55 -3.62
CA GLY A 64 7.54 -18.18 -3.79
C GLY A 64 7.21 -16.94 -2.97
N ALA A 65 5.94 -16.79 -2.60
CA ALA A 65 5.44 -15.61 -1.91
C ALA A 65 4.52 -15.93 -0.73
N VAL A 66 4.44 -15.02 0.23
CA VAL A 66 3.32 -14.89 1.17
C VAL A 66 2.51 -13.67 0.74
N SER A 67 1.19 -13.81 0.62
CA SER A 67 0.31 -12.77 0.07
C SER A 67 -0.55 -12.12 1.15
N SER A 68 -0.73 -10.80 1.08
CA SER A 68 -1.58 -10.06 2.02
C SER A 68 -3.07 -9.98 1.65
N SER A 69 -3.52 -10.61 0.56
CA SER A 69 -4.95 -10.70 0.23
C SER A 69 -5.30 -11.90 -0.62
N VAL A 70 -6.59 -12.22 -0.70
CA VAL A 70 -7.13 -13.19 -1.66
C VAL A 70 -6.81 -12.75 -3.10
N ALA A 71 -7.04 -11.47 -3.44
CA ALA A 71 -6.80 -10.93 -4.78
C ALA A 71 -5.32 -11.08 -5.22
N SER A 72 -4.36 -10.75 -4.36
CA SER A 72 -2.93 -10.93 -4.66
C SER A 72 -2.56 -12.42 -4.76
N THR A 73 -3.18 -13.28 -3.94
CA THR A 73 -2.96 -14.74 -3.99
C THR A 73 -3.38 -15.31 -5.33
N GLU A 74 -4.57 -14.94 -5.82
CA GLU A 74 -5.09 -15.37 -7.11
C GLU A 74 -4.18 -14.91 -8.26
N ARG A 75 -3.73 -13.65 -8.23
CA ARG A 75 -2.83 -13.10 -9.25
C ARG A 75 -1.47 -13.81 -9.28
N LEU A 76 -0.87 -14.06 -8.12
CA LEU A 76 0.41 -14.77 -8.01
C LEU A 76 0.29 -16.19 -8.58
N ARG A 77 -0.76 -16.92 -8.19
CA ARG A 77 -1.02 -18.28 -8.69
C ARG A 77 -1.26 -18.31 -10.19
N ALA A 78 -1.99 -17.34 -10.74
CA ALA A 78 -2.23 -17.24 -12.18
C ALA A 78 -0.93 -17.06 -12.99
N LEU A 79 0.12 -16.48 -12.40
CA LEU A 79 1.44 -16.30 -13.02
C LEU A 79 2.41 -17.47 -12.71
N GLY A 80 1.95 -18.48 -11.98
CA GLY A 80 2.72 -19.65 -11.60
C GLY A 80 3.75 -19.38 -10.50
N ILE A 81 3.51 -18.38 -9.63
CA ILE A 81 4.32 -18.13 -8.44
C ILE A 81 3.71 -18.94 -7.28
N PRO A 82 4.47 -19.83 -6.61
CA PRO A 82 4.00 -20.54 -5.43
C PRO A 82 3.59 -19.57 -4.32
N VAL A 83 2.46 -19.82 -3.67
CA VAL A 83 1.99 -19.02 -2.52
C VAL A 83 1.95 -19.91 -1.28
N PHE A 84 2.70 -19.53 -0.26
CA PHE A 84 2.79 -20.23 1.03
C PHE A 84 1.81 -19.63 2.04
N ASP A 85 1.36 -20.46 2.99
CA ASP A 85 0.64 -19.98 4.15
C ASP A 85 1.59 -19.23 5.08
N SER A 86 1.16 -18.10 5.64
CA SER A 86 2.03 -17.29 6.51
C SER A 86 2.46 -18.03 7.77
N ASN A 87 1.70 -19.02 8.24
CA ASN A 87 2.04 -19.83 9.41
C ASN A 87 3.15 -20.86 9.13
N GLU A 88 3.41 -21.18 7.85
CA GLU A 88 4.47 -22.10 7.43
C GLU A 88 5.81 -21.40 7.22
N VAL A 89 5.83 -20.07 7.32
CA VAL A 89 6.99 -19.23 7.11
C VAL A 89 7.33 -18.57 8.45
N GLU A 90 8.60 -18.62 8.87
CA GLU A 90 9.01 -18.00 10.14
C GLU A 90 9.22 -16.49 9.95
N GLU A 91 10.01 -16.12 8.95
CA GLU A 91 10.38 -14.73 8.66
C GLU A 91 10.52 -14.53 7.13
N LEU A 92 10.12 -13.35 6.66
CA LEU A 92 10.22 -12.96 5.26
C LEU A 92 11.40 -12.01 5.05
N ALA A 93 12.13 -12.21 3.94
CA ALA A 93 13.27 -11.35 3.61
C ALA A 93 12.86 -9.89 3.39
N VAL A 94 11.73 -9.72 2.70
CA VAL A 94 11.24 -8.43 2.26
C VAL A 94 9.73 -8.51 2.06
N TYR A 95 9.05 -7.43 2.43
CA TYR A 95 7.67 -7.14 2.07
C TYR A 95 7.62 -6.00 1.07
N ILE A 96 6.95 -6.21 -0.06
CA ILE A 96 6.73 -5.18 -1.08
C ILE A 96 5.24 -4.85 -1.14
N ASP A 97 4.87 -3.61 -0.83
CA ASP A 97 3.47 -3.17 -0.85
C ASP A 97 3.32 -1.69 -1.18
N GLY A 98 2.10 -1.26 -1.52
CA GLY A 98 1.75 0.15 -1.71
C GLY A 98 1.26 0.83 -0.44
N ALA A 99 1.02 2.14 -0.56
CA ALA A 99 0.40 2.96 0.47
C ALA A 99 -0.62 3.93 -0.13
N ASP A 100 -1.62 4.31 0.68
CA ASP A 100 -2.57 5.36 0.33
C ASP A 100 -1.98 6.75 0.62
N GLU A 101 -1.20 6.85 1.69
CA GLU A 101 -0.30 7.96 2.02
C GLU A 101 1.00 7.44 2.61
N ILE A 102 2.08 8.20 2.41
CA ILE A 102 3.35 8.03 3.11
C ILE A 102 3.91 9.41 3.49
N ASP A 103 4.42 9.55 4.71
CA ASP A 103 5.07 10.78 5.15
C ASP A 103 6.60 10.74 4.96
N HIS A 104 7.26 11.87 5.22
CA HIS A 104 8.72 12.00 5.12
C HIS A 104 9.51 11.16 6.14
N ARG A 105 8.83 10.47 7.06
CA ARG A 105 9.41 9.59 8.09
C ARG A 105 9.14 8.11 7.80
N GLY A 106 8.41 7.80 6.73
CA GLY A 106 8.07 6.45 6.30
C GLY A 106 6.82 5.89 6.97
N PHE A 107 6.10 6.70 7.75
CA PHE A 107 4.80 6.31 8.29
C PHE A 107 3.75 6.38 7.20
N MET A 108 2.79 5.46 7.23
CA MET A 108 1.83 5.31 6.14
C MET A 108 0.39 5.27 6.63
N VAL A 109 -0.52 5.71 5.76
CA VAL A 109 -1.91 5.25 5.77
C VAL A 109 -2.07 4.18 4.70
N LYS A 110 -2.67 3.06 5.08
CA LYS A 110 -2.95 1.89 4.25
C LYS A 110 -4.37 1.39 4.52
N GLY A 111 -4.86 0.53 3.62
CA GLY A 111 -6.16 -0.12 3.75
C GLY A 111 -7.22 0.37 2.77
N GLY A 112 -6.88 1.24 1.81
CA GLY A 112 -7.75 1.60 0.69
C GLY A 112 -8.26 0.37 -0.07
N GLY A 113 -7.43 -0.68 -0.17
CA GLY A 113 -7.77 -1.98 -0.76
C GLY A 113 -8.50 -2.97 0.17
N ALA A 114 -8.83 -2.58 1.40
CA ALA A 114 -9.51 -3.40 2.41
C ALA A 114 -8.75 -4.65 2.91
N ALA A 115 -7.43 -4.70 2.73
CA ALA A 115 -6.57 -5.81 3.15
C ALA A 115 -5.65 -5.49 4.36
N LEU A 116 -5.86 -4.35 5.03
CA LEU A 116 -4.96 -3.77 6.03
C LEU A 116 -4.50 -4.72 7.14
N THR A 117 -5.38 -5.59 7.66
CA THR A 117 -4.98 -6.54 8.72
C THR A 117 -3.93 -7.52 8.24
N ARG A 118 -4.17 -8.16 7.08
CA ARG A 118 -3.22 -9.11 6.50
C ARG A 118 -1.96 -8.41 6.02
N GLU A 119 -2.07 -7.20 5.46
CA GLU A 119 -0.92 -6.37 5.10
C GLU A 119 -0.03 -6.10 6.32
N LYS A 120 -0.62 -5.74 7.46
CA LYS A 120 0.12 -5.44 8.69
C LYS A 120 0.78 -6.67 9.30
N ILE A 121 0.13 -7.83 9.23
CA ILE A 121 0.70 -9.12 9.64
C ILE A 121 1.95 -9.45 8.81
N VAL A 122 1.85 -9.42 7.48
CA VAL A 122 2.98 -9.76 6.59
C VAL A 122 4.12 -8.74 6.73
N ALA A 123 3.78 -7.46 6.90
CA ALA A 123 4.76 -6.42 7.21
C ALA A 123 5.51 -6.70 8.52
N ALA A 124 4.82 -7.09 9.59
CA ALA A 124 5.43 -7.42 10.88
C ALA A 124 6.30 -8.70 10.83
N GLN A 125 5.99 -9.62 9.92
CA GLN A 125 6.75 -10.86 9.70
C GLN A 125 8.00 -10.66 8.81
N SER A 126 8.25 -9.44 8.33
CA SER A 126 9.29 -9.16 7.34
C SER A 126 10.46 -8.38 7.93
N ARG A 127 11.69 -8.76 7.55
CA ARG A 127 12.91 -8.02 7.93
C ARG A 127 12.96 -6.61 7.35
N LYS A 128 12.31 -6.40 6.20
CA LYS A 128 12.33 -5.13 5.49
C LYS A 128 11.03 -4.85 4.77
N PHE A 129 10.46 -3.66 4.95
CA PHE A 129 9.31 -3.15 4.20
C PHE A 129 9.79 -2.18 3.12
N ILE A 130 9.50 -2.51 1.86
CA ILE A 130 9.66 -1.61 0.70
C ILE A 130 8.28 -1.13 0.25
N CYS A 131 8.01 0.14 0.48
CA CYS A 131 6.82 0.81 -0.05
C CYS A 131 7.04 1.18 -1.52
N ILE A 132 6.09 0.86 -2.40
CA ILE A 132 6.05 1.31 -3.79
C ILE A 132 4.85 2.25 -3.99
N ALA A 133 5.11 3.48 -4.39
CA ALA A 133 4.07 4.51 -4.49
C ALA A 133 4.36 5.49 -5.64
N ASP A 134 3.33 6.14 -6.16
CA ASP A 134 3.50 7.29 -7.03
C ASP A 134 3.63 8.59 -6.20
N ALA A 135 4.20 9.65 -6.79
CA ALA A 135 4.51 10.89 -6.09
C ALA A 135 3.29 11.57 -5.40
N SER A 136 2.05 11.28 -5.84
CA SER A 136 0.85 11.84 -5.19
C SER A 136 0.60 11.31 -3.77
N LYS A 137 1.28 10.23 -3.38
CA LYS A 137 1.12 9.58 -2.08
C LYS A 137 1.98 10.19 -0.98
N LEU A 138 2.99 10.99 -1.34
CA LEU A 138 3.87 11.63 -0.37
C LEU A 138 3.18 12.85 0.24
N VAL A 139 3.03 12.86 1.57
CA VAL A 139 2.34 13.93 2.32
C VAL A 139 3.21 14.47 3.46
N GLU A 140 2.96 15.71 3.86
CA GLU A 140 3.62 16.34 5.02
C GLU A 140 3.09 15.81 6.35
N THR A 141 1.80 15.47 6.42
CA THR A 141 1.16 14.92 7.61
C THR A 141 0.06 13.97 7.17
N LEU A 142 -0.01 12.78 7.79
CA LEU A 142 -1.02 11.77 7.50
C LEU A 142 -2.43 12.26 7.85
N GLY A 143 -3.43 11.77 7.10
CA GLY A 143 -4.86 12.01 7.32
C GLY A 143 -5.58 12.76 6.21
N ALA A 144 -4.93 13.07 5.08
CA ALA A 144 -5.64 13.65 3.93
C ALA A 144 -6.45 12.57 3.17
N PHE A 145 -5.93 11.35 3.09
CA PHE A 145 -6.68 10.17 2.70
C PHE A 145 -7.58 9.69 3.86
N PRO A 146 -8.83 9.26 3.60
CA PRO A 146 -9.69 8.67 4.63
C PRO A 146 -9.01 7.48 5.31
N LEU A 147 -8.79 7.55 6.62
CA LEU A 147 -8.13 6.49 7.38
C LEU A 147 -9.05 5.26 7.46
N PRO A 148 -8.64 4.10 6.91
CA PRO A 148 -9.40 2.86 7.04
C PRO A 148 -9.17 2.24 8.42
N VAL A 149 -10.22 1.74 9.06
CA VAL A 149 -10.15 0.99 10.32
C VAL A 149 -11.03 -0.24 10.22
N GLU A 150 -10.42 -1.42 10.31
CA GLU A 150 -11.13 -2.70 10.35
C GLU A 150 -11.72 -2.92 11.74
N VAL A 151 -13.01 -3.18 11.81
CA VAL A 151 -13.78 -3.26 13.06
C VAL A 151 -14.70 -4.48 13.06
N ILE A 152 -14.87 -5.07 14.24
CA ILE A 152 -15.90 -6.08 14.48
C ILE A 152 -17.27 -5.44 14.19
N PRO A 153 -18.17 -6.07 13.40
CA PRO A 153 -19.45 -5.48 13.02
C PRO A 153 -20.28 -4.94 14.19
N MET A 154 -20.27 -5.62 15.34
CA MET A 154 -21.00 -5.17 16.54
C MET A 154 -20.48 -3.86 17.15
N ALA A 155 -19.24 -3.47 16.83
CA ALA A 155 -18.56 -2.33 17.41
C ALA A 155 -18.57 -1.07 16.52
N VAL A 156 -19.03 -1.18 15.26
CA VAL A 156 -19.00 -0.09 14.25
C VAL A 156 -19.44 1.26 14.83
N GLN A 157 -20.67 1.34 15.36
CA GLN A 157 -21.22 2.60 15.85
C GLN A 157 -20.49 3.14 17.09
N ARG A 158 -19.92 2.25 17.92
CA ARG A 158 -19.12 2.66 19.08
C ARG A 158 -17.82 3.31 18.62
N VAL A 159 -17.09 2.65 17.72
CA VAL A 159 -15.81 3.14 17.20
C VAL A 159 -15.99 4.44 16.42
N MET A 160 -17.05 4.55 15.60
CA MET A 160 -17.39 5.80 14.91
C MET A 160 -17.60 6.97 15.87
N ARG A 161 -18.26 6.77 17.03
CA ARG A 161 -18.42 7.81 18.06
C ARG A 161 -17.09 8.22 18.71
N GLN A 162 -16.15 7.28 18.88
CA GLN A 162 -14.82 7.60 19.41
C GLN A 162 -14.05 8.48 18.43
N PHE A 163 -14.09 8.20 17.13
CA PHE A 163 -13.51 9.08 16.11
C PHE A 163 -14.20 10.45 16.05
N ALA A 164 -15.53 10.50 16.18
CA ALA A 164 -16.25 11.77 16.25
C ALA A 164 -15.77 12.65 17.43
N ALA A 165 -15.48 12.05 18.58
CA ALA A 165 -14.92 12.76 19.73
C ALA A 165 -13.49 13.31 19.48
N MET A 166 -12.74 12.71 18.54
CA MET A 166 -11.44 13.22 18.07
C MET A 166 -11.56 14.23 16.91
N GLY A 167 -12.77 14.61 16.53
CA GLY A 167 -13.02 15.50 15.39
C GLY A 167 -13.04 14.81 14.02
N GLY A 168 -12.95 13.48 13.98
CA GLY A 168 -13.03 12.69 12.75
C GLY A 168 -14.47 12.44 12.30
N ILE A 169 -14.67 12.33 10.98
CA ILE A 169 -15.95 11.96 10.38
C ILE A 169 -15.81 10.53 9.85
N ALA A 170 -16.36 9.57 10.60
CA ALA A 170 -16.32 8.15 10.26
C ALA A 170 -17.56 7.73 9.47
N GLN A 171 -17.38 6.93 8.42
CA GLN A 171 -18.45 6.31 7.64
C GLN A 171 -18.14 4.83 7.42
N VAL A 172 -19.17 3.98 7.39
CA VAL A 172 -18.98 2.57 7.02
C VAL A 172 -18.62 2.53 5.55
N ARG A 173 -17.55 1.81 5.20
CA ARG A 173 -17.20 1.58 3.80
C ARG A 173 -18.24 0.66 3.17
N GLU A 174 -18.85 1.10 2.08
CA GLU A 174 -19.87 0.33 1.37
C GLU A 174 -19.35 -0.19 0.02
N LYS A 175 -19.90 -1.32 -0.40
CA LYS A 175 -19.79 -1.89 -1.74
C LYS A 175 -21.17 -2.35 -2.16
N ASP A 176 -21.64 -1.87 -3.32
CA ASP A 176 -22.97 -2.20 -3.87
C ASP A 176 -24.13 -1.90 -2.88
N GLY A 177 -23.99 -0.83 -2.10
CA GLY A 177 -24.98 -0.39 -1.10
C GLY A 177 -25.04 -1.22 0.19
N LEU A 178 -24.06 -2.10 0.41
CA LEU A 178 -23.93 -2.90 1.62
C LEU A 178 -22.58 -2.64 2.30
N PRO A 179 -22.45 -2.80 3.62
CA PRO A 179 -21.16 -2.77 4.29
C PRO A 179 -20.15 -3.72 3.63
N LEU A 180 -18.98 -3.19 3.27
CA LEU A 180 -17.89 -3.99 2.75
C LEU A 180 -17.42 -4.98 3.83
N VAL A 181 -17.30 -6.24 3.44
CA VAL A 181 -16.77 -7.32 4.28
C VAL A 181 -15.35 -7.63 3.84
N THR A 182 -14.40 -7.59 4.79
CA THR A 182 -12.98 -7.89 4.54
C THR A 182 -12.74 -9.39 4.34
N ASP A 183 -11.54 -9.76 3.89
CA ASP A 183 -11.08 -11.15 3.84
C ASP A 183 -11.11 -11.86 5.22
N ASN A 184 -11.29 -11.10 6.31
CA ASN A 184 -11.38 -11.61 7.69
C ASN A 184 -12.80 -11.55 8.26
N GLY A 185 -13.81 -11.26 7.43
CA GLY A 185 -15.21 -11.22 7.83
C GLY A 185 -15.61 -9.99 8.66
N GLN A 186 -14.82 -8.93 8.61
CA GLN A 186 -15.03 -7.70 9.40
C GLN A 186 -15.54 -6.55 8.53
N HIS A 187 -15.95 -5.45 9.15
CA HIS A 187 -16.31 -4.22 8.44
C HIS A 187 -15.15 -3.23 8.44
N ILE A 188 -15.17 -2.27 7.52
CA ILE A 188 -14.27 -1.12 7.55
C ILE A 188 -15.09 0.15 7.79
N ILE A 189 -14.55 1.02 8.64
CA ILE A 189 -14.95 2.43 8.67
C ILE A 189 -13.82 3.28 8.08
N ASP A 190 -14.19 4.27 7.28
CA ASP A 190 -13.30 5.28 6.72
C ASP A 190 -13.46 6.59 7.49
N VAL A 191 -12.36 7.12 8.01
CA VAL A 191 -12.36 8.30 8.86
C VAL A 191 -11.67 9.47 8.18
N THR A 192 -12.41 10.54 7.92
CA THR A 192 -11.90 11.78 7.33
C THR A 192 -11.78 12.90 8.37
N GLY A 193 -11.10 14.00 8.03
CA GLY A 193 -10.97 15.17 8.90
C GLY A 193 -9.90 15.04 10.00
N LEU A 194 -9.09 13.97 9.94
CA LEU A 194 -7.99 13.75 10.88
C LEU A 194 -6.74 14.51 10.43
N ARG A 195 -5.91 14.87 11.42
CA ARG A 195 -4.51 15.28 11.20
C ARG A 195 -3.63 14.51 12.16
N ILE A 196 -2.95 13.48 11.67
CA ILE A 196 -2.25 12.50 12.48
C ILE A 196 -0.77 12.92 12.61
N SER A 197 -0.48 13.83 13.54
CA SER A 197 0.88 14.37 13.74
C SER A 197 1.82 13.46 14.53
N ASP A 198 1.27 12.58 15.36
CA ASP A 198 2.01 11.51 16.03
C ASP A 198 1.43 10.14 15.65
N PRO A 199 1.87 9.56 14.51
CA PRO A 199 1.32 8.30 14.02
C PRO A 199 1.50 7.12 14.98
N ARG A 200 2.56 7.09 15.79
CA ARG A 200 2.79 5.98 16.75
C ARG A 200 1.86 6.08 17.95
N ALA A 201 1.70 7.27 18.52
CA ALA A 201 0.75 7.48 19.61
C ALA A 201 -0.68 7.19 19.14
N PHE A 202 -1.03 7.68 17.94
CA PHE A 202 -2.35 7.44 17.33
C PHE A 202 -2.59 5.95 17.06
N GLU A 203 -1.63 5.25 16.43
CA GLU A 203 -1.75 3.80 16.19
C GLU A 203 -1.92 3.02 17.50
N SER A 204 -1.15 3.35 18.54
CA SER A 204 -1.29 2.75 19.87
C SER A 204 -2.67 2.99 20.46
N GLU A 205 -3.14 4.24 20.46
CA GLU A 205 -4.41 4.61 21.09
C GLU A 205 -5.59 3.89 20.42
N VAL A 206 -5.69 3.97 19.10
CA VAL A 206 -6.82 3.40 18.35
C VAL A 206 -6.82 1.88 18.44
N SER A 207 -5.65 1.24 18.41
CA SER A 207 -5.55 -0.22 18.51
C SER A 207 -6.02 -0.78 19.86
N GLN A 208 -6.10 0.04 20.92
CA GLN A 208 -6.63 -0.37 22.22
C GLN A 208 -8.16 -0.33 22.31
N TRP A 209 -8.86 0.21 21.31
CA TRP A 209 -10.31 0.35 21.38
C TRP A 209 -11.02 -0.99 21.17
N PRO A 210 -11.84 -1.46 22.12
CA PRO A 210 -12.56 -2.73 21.96
C PRO A 210 -13.43 -2.75 20.71
N GLY A 211 -13.15 -3.71 19.83
CA GLY A 211 -13.81 -3.87 18.54
C GLY A 211 -13.03 -3.34 17.35
N VAL A 212 -11.94 -2.60 17.54
CA VAL A 212 -10.94 -2.39 16.49
C VAL A 212 -10.15 -3.68 16.29
N VAL A 213 -10.04 -4.12 15.05
CA VAL A 213 -9.19 -5.24 14.64
C VAL A 213 -7.84 -4.69 14.20
N THR A 214 -7.84 -3.75 13.25
CA THR A 214 -6.63 -3.09 12.77
C THR A 214 -6.94 -1.65 12.35
N VAL A 215 -6.12 -0.72 12.82
CA VAL A 215 -6.09 0.67 12.30
C VAL A 215 -5.16 0.76 11.08
N GLY A 216 -5.57 1.51 10.05
CA GLY A 216 -4.82 1.66 8.79
C GLY A 216 -3.54 2.51 8.89
N VAL A 217 -3.18 3.02 10.07
CA VAL A 217 -1.88 3.67 10.30
C VAL A 217 -0.80 2.60 10.44
N PHE A 218 0.28 2.68 9.67
CA PHE A 218 1.45 1.82 9.77
C PHE A 218 2.63 2.66 10.27
N ALA A 219 2.74 2.79 11.60
CA ALA A 219 3.80 3.56 12.27
C ALA A 219 4.78 2.67 13.04
N TYR A 220 4.32 1.54 13.57
CA TYR A 220 5.18 0.48 14.10
C TYR A 220 5.80 -0.35 12.98
N GLN A 221 4.99 -0.79 12.00
CA GLN A 221 5.43 -1.46 10.77
C GLN A 221 5.58 -0.45 9.64
N LYS A 222 6.35 0.61 9.89
CA LYS A 222 6.63 1.66 8.89
C LYS A 222 7.47 1.13 7.73
N ALA A 223 7.53 1.86 6.63
CA ALA A 223 8.43 1.53 5.54
C ALA A 223 9.89 1.76 5.96
N ASP A 224 10.79 0.86 5.54
CA ASP A 224 12.25 1.10 5.60
C ASP A 224 12.71 1.88 4.38
N VAL A 225 12.09 1.61 3.23
CA VAL A 225 12.37 2.25 1.95
C VAL A 225 11.07 2.58 1.25
N CYS A 226 11.00 3.74 0.61
CA CYS A 226 9.97 4.05 -0.38
C CYS A 226 10.62 4.24 -1.76
N LEU A 227 10.10 3.54 -2.75
CA LEU A 227 10.36 3.77 -4.16
C LEU A 227 9.21 4.61 -4.72
N LEU A 228 9.50 5.89 -4.94
CA LEU A 228 8.52 6.89 -5.33
C LEU A 228 8.61 7.16 -6.84
N GLY A 229 7.56 6.84 -7.58
CA GLY A 229 7.46 7.10 -9.02
C GLY A 229 7.22 8.59 -9.27
N THR A 230 8.15 9.25 -9.95
CA THR A 230 8.07 10.67 -10.31
C THR A 230 8.14 10.85 -11.83
N ALA A 231 7.80 12.03 -12.33
CA ALA A 231 7.94 12.36 -13.75
C ALA A 231 9.39 12.23 -14.27
N THR A 232 10.39 12.30 -13.39
CA THR A 232 11.82 12.16 -13.72
C THR A 232 12.38 10.76 -13.45
N GLY A 233 11.54 9.79 -13.07
CA GLY A 233 11.93 8.42 -12.72
C GLY A 233 11.69 8.07 -11.26
N VAL A 234 12.24 6.93 -10.82
CA VAL A 234 12.05 6.42 -9.45
C VAL A 234 13.01 7.11 -8.49
N LYS A 235 12.46 7.78 -7.47
CA LYS A 235 13.21 8.34 -6.34
C LYS A 235 13.19 7.34 -5.18
N THR A 236 14.37 7.01 -4.65
CA THR A 236 14.49 6.19 -3.44
C THR A 236 14.54 7.07 -2.20
N MET A 237 13.67 6.79 -1.24
CA MET A 237 13.67 7.39 0.10
C MET A 237 13.95 6.28 1.11
N GLN A 238 14.83 6.54 2.09
CA GLN A 238 15.18 5.59 3.13
C GLN A 238 14.85 6.20 4.49
N PHE A 239 14.33 5.39 5.40
CA PHE A 239 13.87 5.85 6.71
C PHE A 239 14.62 5.08 7.80
N ALA A 240 15.27 5.83 8.69
CA ALA A 240 15.93 5.27 9.88
C ALA A 240 14.93 4.78 10.93
#